data_AF-A0A3B9VVT7-F1
#
_entry.id   AF-A0A3B9VVT7-F1
#
_cell.length_a   1.000
_cell.length_b   1.000
_cell.length_c   1.000
_cell.angle_alpha   90.00
_cell.angle_beta   90.00
_cell.angle_gamma   90.00
#
_symmetry.space_group_name_H-M   'P 1'
#
loop_
_entity.id
_entity.type
_entity.pdbx_description
1 polymer ?
#
loop_
_entity_poly.entity_id
_entity_poly.type
_entity_poly.pdbx_seq_one_letter_code
_entity_poly.pdbx_strand_id
1 'polypeptide(L)' 'GRKKKAPEPVYDVTRKTVKTWLGGTKTVPTTKAEQKAMKAEILKRNPKAVVLDSKAKKQKELEWIDRIEEFDAFMND' A
#
# COMPACT_ATOMS: atom_id res chain seq x y z
N GLY A 1 -30.28 6.86 10.72
CA GLY A 1 -29.30 5.90 10.16
C GLY A 1 -27.88 6.33 10.51
N ARG A 2 -27.06 5.47 11.11
CA ARG A 2 -25.65 5.78 11.41
C ARG A 2 -24.90 6.00 10.09
N LYS A 3 -24.38 7.20 9.87
CA LYS A 3 -23.46 7.47 8.76
C LYS A 3 -22.26 6.53 8.91
N LYS A 4 -22.00 5.67 7.92
CA LYS A 4 -20.79 4.84 7.88
C LYS A 4 -19.60 5.80 7.91
N LYS A 5 -18.67 5.63 8.85
CA LYS A 5 -17.43 6.38 8.87
C LYS A 5 -16.72 6.16 7.53
N ALA A 6 -16.27 7.24 6.90
CA ALA A 6 -15.49 7.13 5.67
C ALA A 6 -14.26 6.23 5.94
N PRO A 7 -13.91 5.34 5.00
CA PRO A 7 -12.73 4.50 5.16
C PRO A 7 -11.49 5.38 5.34
N GLU A 8 -10.57 4.95 6.20
CA GLU A 8 -9.33 5.68 6.45
C GLU A 8 -8.53 5.81 5.15
N PRO A 9 -7.88 6.96 4.90
CA PRO A 9 -7.16 7.19 3.66
C PRO A 9 -5.95 6.23 3.57
N VAL A 10 -5.86 5.52 2.45
CA VAL A 10 -4.77 4.61 2.12
C VAL A 10 -3.80 5.31 1.18
N TYR A 11 -2.52 5.37 1.56
CA TYR A 11 -1.48 5.97 0.74
C TYR A 11 -0.49 4.90 0.24
N ASP A 12 -0.36 4.75 -1.08
CA ASP A 12 0.69 3.95 -1.70
C ASP A 12 1.97 4.78 -1.82
N VAL A 13 2.97 4.46 -1.01
CA VAL A 13 4.29 5.14 -1.06
C VAL A 13 5.28 4.42 -1.96
N THR A 14 4.92 3.30 -2.60
CA THR A 14 5.84 2.48 -3.41
C THR A 14 6.20 3.13 -4.74
N ARG A 15 5.40 4.09 -5.19
CA ARG A 15 5.52 4.75 -6.49
C ARG A 15 5.32 6.25 -6.35
N LYS A 16 6.11 7.03 -7.09
CA LYS A 16 5.98 8.48 -7.17
C LYS A 16 5.80 8.93 -8.62
N THR A 17 5.06 10.00 -8.83
CA THR A 17 4.92 10.62 -10.14
C THR A 17 6.04 11.62 -10.35
N VAL A 18 6.80 11.48 -11.43
CA VAL A 18 7.92 12.36 -11.78
C VAL A 18 7.69 12.93 -13.18
N LYS A 19 8.02 14.21 -13.36
CA LYS A 19 7.95 14.88 -14.65
C LYS A 19 9.13 14.42 -15.51
N THR A 20 8.82 14.01 -16.74
CA THR A 20 9.81 13.62 -17.74
C THR A 20 10.27 14.84 -18.53
N TRP A 21 11.45 14.72 -19.14
CA TRP A 21 12.05 15.78 -19.93
C TRP A 21 11.15 16.28 -21.08
N LEU A 22 10.40 15.37 -21.71
CA LEU A 22 9.46 15.67 -22.80
C LEU A 22 8.11 16.23 -22.31
N GLY A 23 8.01 16.66 -21.06
CA GLY A 23 6.81 17.28 -20.50
C GLY A 23 5.73 16.31 -20.01
N GLY A 24 5.86 15.01 -20.28
CA GLY A 24 4.97 13.97 -19.74
C GLY A 24 5.23 13.66 -18.26
N THR A 25 4.35 12.88 -17.63
CA THR A 25 4.59 12.34 -16.28
C THR A 25 4.76 10.83 -16.34
N LYS A 26 5.67 10.29 -15.51
CA LYS A 26 5.88 8.85 -15.38
C LYS A 26 5.86 8.47 -13.91
N THR A 27 5.25 7.33 -13.63
CA THR A 27 5.29 6.71 -12.32
C THR A 27 6.59 5.91 -12.18
N VAL A 28 7.42 6.26 -11.20
CA VAL A 28 8.68 5.58 -10.91
C VAL A 28 8.64 4.97 -9.50
N PRO A 29 9.32 3.83 -9.27
CA PRO A 29 9.41 3.26 -7.94
C PRO A 29 10.17 4.22 -7.00
N THR A 30 9.75 4.27 -5.75
CA THR A 30 10.44 5.01 -4.69
C THR A 30 11.50 4.13 -4.03
N THR A 31 12.58 4.76 -3.57
CA THR A 31 13.60 4.11 -2.75
C THR A 31 13.10 3.93 -1.29
N LYS A 32 13.75 3.04 -0.52
CA LYS A 32 13.37 2.82 0.89
C LYS A 32 13.50 4.07 1.76
N ALA A 33 14.51 4.92 1.51
CA ALA A 33 14.71 6.16 2.23
C ALA A 33 13.58 7.16 1.95
N GLU A 34 13.19 7.30 0.68
CA GLU A 34 12.05 8.14 0.28
C GLU A 34 10.73 7.62 0.87
N GLN A 35 10.49 6.31 0.85
CA GLN A 35 9.32 5.70 1.50
C GLN A 35 9.24 6.03 2.99
N LYS A 36 10.38 6.01 3.70
CA LYS A 36 10.44 6.36 5.13
C LYS A 36 10.09 7.83 5.37
N ALA A 37 10.61 8.74 4.53
CA ALA A 37 10.30 10.16 4.62
C ALA A 37 8.82 10.44 4.31
N MET A 38 8.28 9.87 3.23
CA MET A 38 6.88 10.01 2.85
C MET A 38 5.94 9.45 3.92
N LYS A 39 6.26 8.27 4.47
CA LYS A 39 5.49 7.66 5.57
C LYS A 39 5.45 8.56 6.80
N ALA A 40 6.59 9.14 7.20
CA ALA A 40 6.67 10.05 8.34
C ALA A 40 5.82 11.30 8.11
N GLU A 41 5.84 11.87 6.90
CA GLU A 41 5.02 13.03 6.55
C GLU A 41 3.52 12.70 6.57
N ILE A 42 3.12 11.56 6.00
CA ILE A 42 1.73 11.10 5.97
C ILE A 42 1.21 10.89 7.40
N LEU A 43 1.97 10.21 8.24
CA LEU A 43 1.59 9.95 9.63
C LEU A 43 1.55 11.22 10.48
N LYS A 44 2.40 12.21 10.19
CA LYS A 44 2.35 13.53 10.86
C LYS A 44 1.06 14.28 10.54
N ARG A 45 0.57 14.20 9.28
CA ARG A 45 -0.68 14.85 8.86
C ARG A 45 -1.91 14.06 9.30
N ASN A 46 -1.86 12.75 9.13
CA ASN A 46 -2.96 11.82 9.39
C ASN A 46 -2.43 10.61 10.18
N PRO A 47 -2.50 10.64 11.52
CA PRO A 47 -1.92 9.57 12.36
C PRO A 47 -2.64 8.22 12.22
N LYS A 48 -3.86 8.19 11.68
CA LYS A 48 -4.64 6.97 11.43
C LYS A 48 -4.57 6.49 9.97
N ALA A 49 -3.73 7.09 9.14
CA ALA A 49 -3.62 6.67 7.74
C ALA A 49 -2.92 5.32 7.62
N VAL A 50 -3.43 4.47 6.73
CA VAL A 50 -2.79 3.20 6.38
C VAL A 50 -1.78 3.47 5.26
N VAL A 51 -0.51 3.24 5.52
CA VAL A 51 0.58 3.44 4.54
C VAL A 51 1.00 2.10 3.98
N LEU A 52 0.79 1.90 2.68
CA LEU A 52 1.23 0.72 1.95
C LEU A 52 2.70 0.86 1.56
N ASP A 53 3.57 0.20 2.30
CA ASP A 53 4.99 0.11 2.00
C ASP A 53 5.32 -1.15 1.17
N SER A 54 6.53 -1.18 0.63
CA SER A 54 7.02 -2.31 -0.18
C SER A 54 6.98 -3.65 0.58
N LYS A 55 7.18 -3.63 1.90
CA LYS A 55 7.08 -4.84 2.74
C LYS A 55 5.63 -5.30 2.91
N ALA A 56 4.70 -4.41 3.28
CA ALA A 56 3.29 -4.78 3.40
C ALA A 56 2.70 -5.26 2.07
N LYS A 57 3.12 -4.65 0.95
CA LYS A 57 2.69 -5.09 -0.38
C LYS A 57 3.15 -6.53 -0.69
N LYS A 58 4.40 -6.85 -0.36
CA LYS A 58 4.95 -8.21 -0.53
C LYS A 58 4.25 -9.21 0.39
N GLN A 59 3.97 -8.84 1.64
CA GLN A 59 3.24 -9.71 2.57
C GLN A 59 1.84 -10.06 2.03
N LYS A 60 1.11 -9.07 1.53
CA LYS A 60 -0.21 -9.27 0.92
C LYS A 60 -0.16 -10.14 -0.35
N GLU A 61 0.94 -10.07 -1.08
CA GLU A 61 1.23 -10.94 -2.23
C GLU A 61 1.71 -12.35 -1.81
N LEU A 62 2.00 -12.60 -0.54
CA LEU A 62 2.26 -13.96 -0.04
C LEU A 62 1.00 -14.57 0.60
N GLU A 63 0.13 -13.75 1.20
CA GLU A 63 -1.12 -14.17 1.84
C GLU A 63 -2.09 -14.96 0.91
N TRP A 64 -1.94 -14.89 -0.42
CA TRP A 64 -2.75 -15.73 -1.31
C TRP A 64 -2.34 -17.20 -1.28
N ILE A 65 -1.08 -17.50 -0.95
CA ILE A 65 -0.58 -18.87 -0.82
C ILE A 65 -1.25 -19.52 0.38
N ASP A 66 -1.18 -18.86 1.54
CA ASP A 66 -1.83 -19.31 2.77
C ASP A 66 -3.35 -19.45 2.58
N ARG A 67 -3.97 -18.53 1.82
CA ARG A 67 -5.41 -18.62 1.51
C ARG A 67 -5.76 -19.80 0.59
N ILE A 68 -4.89 -20.19 -0.33
CA ILE A 68 -5.11 -21.38 -1.14
C ILE A 68 -4.93 -22.64 -0.31
N GLU A 69 -3.94 -22.69 0.57
CA GLU A 69 -3.73 -23.82 1.49
C GLU A 69 -4.92 -24.00 2.44
N GLU A 70 -5.45 -22.91 3.01
CA GLU A 70 -6.70 -22.93 3.79
C GLU A 70 -7.90 -23.41 2.96
N PHE A 71 -8.00 -23.01 1.69
CA PHE A 71 -9.08 -23.43 0.81
C PHE A 71 -8.97 -24.91 0.41
N ASP A 72 -7.76 -25.40 0.14
CA ASP A 72 -7.50 -26.81 -0.20
C ASP A 72 -7.75 -27.71 1.01
N ALA A 73 -7.35 -27.28 2.21
CA ALA A 73 -7.67 -27.96 3.46
C ALA A 73 -9.19 -27.97 3.76
N PHE A 74 -9.93 -26.92 3.39
CA PHE A 74 -11.38 -26.85 3.54
C PHE A 74 -12.14 -27.70 2.51
N MET A 75 -11.59 -27.88 1.31
CA MET A 75 -12.23 -28.63 0.22
C MET A 75 -11.87 -30.13 0.19
N ASN A 76 -10.84 -30.56 0.93
CA ASN A 76 -10.42 -31.96 1.05
C ASN A 76 -10.91 -32.65 2.34
N ASP A 77 -11.92 -32.09 3.02
CA ASP A 77 -12.66 -32.74 4.13
C ASP A 77 -14.06 -33.19 3.68
#